data_AF-X1QWQ4-F1
#
_entry.id   AF-X1QWQ4-F1
#
_cell.length_a   1.000
_cell.length_b   1.000
_cell.length_c   1.000
_cell.angle_alpha   90.00
_cell.angle_beta   90.00
_cell.angle_gamma   90.00
#
_symmetry.space_group_name_H-M   'P 1'
#
loop_
_entity.id
_entity.type
_entity.pdbx_description
1 polymer ?
#
loop_
_entity_poly.entity_id
_entity_poly.type
_entity_poly.pdbx_seq_one_letter_code
_entity_poly.pdbx_strand_id
1 'polypeptide(L)' 'MYRLELTSQAQRQLDKLSVANLERIVAAIQRLIDNPRPYGVKKLRGPIYRIRVGDWRIVYA' A
#
# COMPACT_ATOMS: atom_id res chain seq x y z
N MET A 1 9.56 -7.05 -12.12
CA MET A 1 9.09 -7.88 -11.00
C MET A 1 9.59 -7.23 -9.72
N TYR A 2 8.69 -6.68 -8.91
CA TYR A 2 9.05 -6.01 -7.66
C TYR A 2 8.80 -6.95 -6.48
N ARG A 3 9.59 -6.81 -5.40
CA ARG A 3 9.32 -7.52 -4.14
C ARG A 3 8.55 -6.61 -3.22
N LEU A 4 7.55 -7.18 -2.55
CA LEU A 4 6.84 -6.48 -1.50
C LEU A 4 7.50 -6.72 -0.15
N GLU A 5 7.83 -5.64 0.55
CA GLU A 5 8.36 -5.69 1.91
C GLU A 5 7.50 -4.82 2.82
N LEU A 6 7.02 -5.40 3.91
CA LEU A 6 6.23 -4.70 4.91
C LEU A 6 7.13 -4.32 6.08
N THR A 7 7.04 -3.07 6.51
CA THR A 7 7.67 -2.67 7.76
C THR A 7 6.89 -3.25 8.94
N SER A 8 7.57 -3.46 10.07
CA SER A 8 6.90 -3.93 11.29
C SER A 8 5.77 -2.99 11.75
N GLN A 9 5.90 -1.69 11.46
CA GLN A 9 4.84 -0.72 11.73
C GLN A 9 3.64 -0.92 10.80
N ALA A 10 3.86 -1.13 9.51
CA ALA A 10 2.80 -1.40 8.54
C ALA A 10 2.05 -2.70 8.91
N GLN A 11 2.78 -3.76 9.28
CA GLN A 11 2.17 -5.02 9.71
C GLN A 11 1.25 -4.79 10.92
N ARG A 12 1.74 -4.14 11.98
CA ARG A 12 0.93 -3.81 13.18
C ARG A 12 -0.30 -2.94 12.87
N GLN A 13 -0.25 -2.13 11.81
CA GLN A 13 -1.40 -1.35 11.38
C GLN A 13 -2.42 -2.23 10.67
N LEU A 14 -1.97 -3.15 9.80
CA LEU A 14 -2.83 -4.12 9.12
C LEU A 14 -3.53 -5.04 10.12
N ASP A 15 -2.83 -5.49 11.17
CA ASP A 15 -3.36 -6.39 12.20
C ASP A 15 -4.53 -5.77 12.99
N LYS A 16 -4.66 -4.44 13.00
CA LYS A 16 -5.73 -3.70 13.70
C LYS A 16 -6.94 -3.40 12.81
N LEU A 17 -6.90 -3.76 11.54
CA LEU A 17 -7.98 -3.47 10.61
C LEU A 17 -9.11 -4.48 10.76
N SER A 18 -10.33 -4.03 10.42
CA SER A 18 -11.40 -4.96 10.12
C SER A 18 -11.05 -5.81 8.89
N VAL A 19 -11.58 -7.02 8.83
CA VAL A 19 -11.35 -7.96 7.72
C VAL A 19 -11.62 -7.31 6.36
N ALA A 20 -12.72 -6.58 6.22
CA ALA A 20 -13.08 -5.89 4.98
C ALA A 20 -12.05 -4.81 4.56
N ASN A 21 -11.46 -4.09 5.52
CA ASN A 21 -10.42 -3.10 5.21
C ASN A 21 -9.09 -3.78 4.86
N LEU A 22 -8.75 -4.85 5.59
CA LEU A 22 -7.54 -5.64 5.34
C LEU A 22 -7.55 -6.21 3.92
N GLU A 23 -8.64 -6.86 3.50
CA GLU A 23 -8.79 -7.43 2.15
C GLU A 23 -8.60 -6.37 1.05
N ARG A 24 -9.22 -5.20 1.21
CA ARG A 24 -9.10 -4.08 0.24
C ARG A 24 -7.67 -3.59 0.14
N ILE A 25 -6.96 -3.47 1.27
CA ILE A 25 -5.58 -2.98 1.30
C ILE A 25 -4.65 -4.04 0.72
N VAL A 26 -4.79 -5.32 1.10
CA VAL A 26 -3.97 -6.42 0.56
C VAL A 26 -4.11 -6.51 -0.95
N ALA A 27 -5.34 -6.45 -1.48
CA ALA A 27 -5.58 -6.46 -2.92
C ALA A 27 -4.91 -5.27 -3.64
N ALA A 28 -4.91 -4.08 -3.02
CA ALA A 28 -4.24 -2.91 -3.58
C ALA A 28 -2.71 -3.04 -3.56
N ILE A 29 -2.15 -3.57 -2.47
CA ILE A 29 -0.72 -3.79 -2.27
C ILE A 29 -0.19 -4.86 -3.23
N GLN A 30 -0.93 -5.95 -3.47
CA GLN A 30 -0.55 -6.99 -4.44
C GLN A 30 -0.43 -6.44 -5.87
N ARG A 31 -1.32 -5.54 -6.28
CA ARG A 31 -1.26 -4.90 -7.60
C ARG A 31 0.01 -4.06 -7.81
N LEU A 32 0.66 -3.60 -6.73
CA LEU A 32 1.91 -2.85 -6.80
C LEU A 32 3.10 -3.71 -7.25
N ILE A 33 3.02 -5.04 -7.08
CA ILE A 33 4.06 -5.98 -7.53
C ILE A 33 4.20 -5.94 -9.06
N ASP A 34 3.07 -5.92 -9.75
CA ASP A 34 3.00 -5.91 -11.22
C ASP A 34 3.12 -4.49 -11.78
N ASN A 35 2.43 -3.53 -11.15
CA ASN A 35 2.48 -2.13 -11.52
C ASN A 35 2.72 -1.26 -10.27
N PRO A 36 3.98 -0.92 -9.95
CA PRO A 36 4.31 -0.14 -8.77
C PRO A 36 3.85 1.32 -8.87
N ARG A 37 3.38 1.80 -10.03
CA ARG A 37 2.93 3.18 -10.23
C ARG A 37 1.58 3.19 -10.97
N PRO A 38 0.52 2.69 -10.33
CA PRO A 38 -0.80 2.68 -10.93
C PRO A 38 -1.35 4.11 -11.08
N TYR A 39 -2.34 4.28 -11.94
CA TYR A 39 -3.02 5.55 -12.11
C TYR A 39 -3.59 6.06 -10.77
N GLY A 40 -3.39 7.36 -10.48
CA GLY A 40 -3.80 7.97 -9.22
C GLY A 40 -2.77 7.91 -8.09
N VAL A 41 -1.58 7.35 -8.34
CA VAL A 41 -0.44 7.48 -7.41
C VAL A 41 0.01 8.94 -7.29
N LYS A 42 0.26 9.38 -6.05
CA LYS A 42 0.87 10.70 -5.78
C LYS A 42 2.30 10.50 -5.30
N LYS A 43 3.26 11.09 -6.00
CA LYS A 43 4.64 11.20 -5.53
C LYS A 43 4.69 12.19 -4.36
N LEU A 44 5.34 11.80 -3.25
CA LEU A 44 5.48 12.63 -2.06
C LEU A 44 6.84 13.32 -2.04
N ARG A 45 7.93 12.55 -1.97
CA ARG A 45 9.32 13.04 -1.93
C ARG A 45 10.29 11.95 -2.33
N GLY A 46 11.34 12.26 -3.09
CA GLY A 46 12.35 11.26 -3.46
C GLY A 46 11.71 10.03 -4.13
N PRO A 47 12.04 8.80 -3.70
CA PRO A 47 11.39 7.57 -4.19
C PRO A 47 10.06 7.26 -3.49
N ILE A 48 9.52 8.14 -2.64
CA ILE A 48 8.33 7.86 -1.84
C ILE A 48 7.06 8.24 -2.62
N TYR A 49 6.14 7.28 -2.69
CA TYR A 49 4.84 7.37 -3.33
C TYR A 49 3.70 7.08 -2.36
N ARG A 50 2.49 7.49 -2.74
CA ARG A 50 1.26 7.25 -1.99
C ARG A 50 0.11 6.89 -2.91
N ILE A 51 -0.62 5.84 -2.54
CA ILE A 51 -1.94 5.52 -3.11
C ILE A 51 -3.03 5.61 -2.02
N ARG A 52 -4.27 5.88 -2.45
CA ARG A 52 -5.43 5.94 -1.56
C ARG A 52 -6.32 4.72 -1.79
N VAL A 53 -6.72 4.07 -0.70
CA VAL A 53 -7.63 2.91 -0.71
C VAL A 53 -8.72 3.16 0.32
N GLY A 54 -9.87 3.66 -0.14
CA GLY A 54 -10.93 4.13 0.75
C GLY A 54 -10.44 5.26 1.65
N ASP A 55 -10.51 5.05 2.97
CA ASP A 55 -10.05 6.00 3.99
C ASP A 55 -8.55 5.87 4.32
N TRP A 56 -7.90 4.81 3.82
CA TRP A 56 -6.52 4.48 4.11
C TRP A 56 -5.56 5.05 3.07
N ARG A 57 -4.33 5.33 3.52
CA ARG A 57 -3.22 5.78 2.68
C ARG A 57 -2.10 4.76 2.79
N ILE A 58 -1.68 4.21 1.66
CA ILE A 58 -0.52 3.33 1.58
C ILE A 58 0.63 4.18 1.08
N VAL A 59 1.68 4.29 1.88
CA VAL A 59 2.92 5.00 1.54
C VAL A 59 4.01 3.95 1.33
N TYR A 60 4.71 4.02 0.20
CA TYR A 60 5.72 3.05 -0.19
C TYR A 60 6.87 3.73 -0.95
N ALA A 61 7.99 3.03 -1.09
CA ALA A 61 9.18 3.49 -1.80
C ALA A 61 9.70 2.39 -2.73
#